data_AF-A0A9N9E7A2-F1
#
_entry.id   AF-A0A9N9E7A2-F1
#
_cell.length_a   1.000
_cell.length_b   1.000
_cell.length_c   1.000
_cell.angle_alpha   90.00
_cell.angle_beta   90.00
_cell.angle_gamma   90.00
#
_symmetry.space_group_name_H-M   'P 1'
#
loop_
_entity.id
_entity.type
_entity.pdbx_description
1 polymer ?
#
loop_
_entity_poly.entity_id
_entity_poly.type
_entity_poly.pdbx_seq_one_letter_code
_entity_poly.pdbx_strand_id
1 'polypeptide(L)'
;MSVLVLYAAIFSLINLLQNDDSTKEERPSKRVRSDVDIDPLMSAVLPDPSSFSDPKIWKGHQLESPLLLNHRPSTANGVPITLSHPIFARFQELCNSCEVNQGECDFVTSVMDPFKDEDNRREKFIEIVEQYFRRTCERTFFGKTHTDGCITMRKGLLWIPLAILEVKPELGIGSGCPYVQATAYYGRYIVDGLSEAHKKDHEQLWYSSCCPTFLIYLTGPYVGIAGASMLLGARVFCALKICLSELETYYENLKFISKNDNIPRQAAFPYIQEIDFNDVTVYFSYLKRIANKLLKFLMKLFGCQNISGGMDDGDYGICDLDSQMKKKGGDIMFM
;
A
#
# COMPACT_ATOMS: atom_id res chain seq x y z
N MET A 1 -3.41 17.44 26.04
CA MET A 1 -2.25 17.19 25.17
C MET A 1 -2.79 16.72 23.84
N SER A 2 -2.51 17.45 22.77
CA SER A 2 -3.01 17.19 21.43
C SER A 2 -1.79 17.19 20.51
N VAL A 3 -1.57 16.10 19.78
CA VAL A 3 -0.61 16.05 18.68
C VAL A 3 -1.43 15.84 17.40
N LEU A 4 -1.28 16.80 16.50
CA LEU A 4 -1.86 16.86 15.17
C LEU A 4 -1.39 15.66 14.35
N VAL A 5 -2.34 14.91 13.80
CA VAL A 5 -2.17 14.11 12.59
C VAL A 5 -3.02 14.78 11.53
N LEU A 6 -2.40 15.61 10.68
CA LEU A 6 -3.01 16.08 9.44
C LEU A 6 -1.92 16.67 8.55
N TYR A 7 -1.73 16.11 7.35
CA TYR A 7 -1.65 16.92 6.12
C TYR A 7 -1.71 16.10 4.81
N ALA A 8 -1.61 14.76 4.84
CA ALA A 8 -1.73 13.97 3.60
C ALA A 8 -3.17 13.68 3.12
N ALA A 9 -4.20 13.90 3.94
CA ALA A 9 -5.59 13.53 3.61
C ALA A 9 -6.44 14.64 2.95
N ILE A 10 -5.96 15.89 2.94
CA ILE A 10 -6.74 17.03 2.42
C ILE A 10 -6.65 17.15 0.88
N PHE A 11 -5.56 16.69 0.27
CA PHE A 11 -5.41 16.79 -1.20
C PHE A 11 -6.32 15.80 -1.96
N SER A 12 -6.70 14.67 -1.34
CA SER A 12 -7.63 13.71 -1.93
C SER A 12 -9.11 14.04 -1.69
N LEU A 13 -9.44 14.82 -0.64
CA LEU A 13 -10.83 15.17 -0.34
C LEU A 13 -11.33 16.36 -1.18
N ILE A 14 -10.44 17.28 -1.57
CA ILE A 14 -10.80 18.42 -2.43
C ILE A 14 -11.11 17.96 -3.86
N ASN A 15 -10.42 16.93 -4.37
CA ASN A 15 -10.74 16.31 -5.66
C ASN A 15 -12.04 15.50 -5.65
N LEU A 16 -12.54 15.10 -4.47
CA LEU A 16 -13.77 14.31 -4.35
C LEU A 16 -15.04 15.19 -4.20
N LEU A 17 -14.89 16.48 -3.86
CA LEU A 17 -16.00 17.42 -3.65
C LEU A 17 -16.26 18.37 -4.83
N GLN A 18 -15.59 18.19 -5.97
CA GLN A 18 -15.75 19.04 -7.16
C GLN A 18 -16.43 18.36 -8.36
N ASN A 19 -17.09 17.22 -8.17
CA ASN A 19 -17.92 16.63 -9.23
C ASN A 19 -19.39 16.63 -8.83
N ASP A 20 -20.05 17.77 -9.04
CA ASP A 20 -21.45 17.76 -9.46
C ASP A 20 -21.70 18.89 -10.49
N ASP A 21 -22.70 18.60 -11.32
CA ASP A 21 -23.04 18.93 -12.70
C ASP A 21 -22.64 20.23 -13.45
N SER A 22 -22.66 20.02 -14.78
CA SER A 22 -22.75 20.97 -15.92
C SER A 22 -21.49 21.68 -16.43
N THR A 23 -20.91 21.14 -17.50
CA THR A 23 -20.92 21.77 -18.85
C THR A 23 -20.20 20.87 -19.85
N LYS A 24 -20.80 20.71 -21.02
CA LYS A 24 -20.14 20.12 -22.20
C LYS A 24 -19.07 21.10 -22.66
N GLU A 25 -17.80 20.69 -22.72
CA GLU A 25 -16.90 21.02 -23.84
C GLU A 25 -15.52 20.34 -23.75
N GLU A 26 -15.09 19.94 -24.95
CA GLU A 26 -13.74 19.72 -25.49
C GLU A 26 -12.67 18.89 -24.77
N ARG A 27 -12.17 17.91 -25.55
CA ARG A 27 -11.06 17.02 -25.22
C ARG A 27 -9.75 17.80 -25.06
N PRO A 28 -9.06 17.75 -23.90
CA PRO A 28 -7.69 18.18 -23.82
C PRO A 28 -6.79 17.04 -24.32
N SER A 29 -6.06 17.33 -25.39
CA SER A 29 -5.01 16.48 -25.92
C SER A 29 -3.84 16.36 -24.92
N LYS A 30 -3.25 15.17 -24.89
CA LYS A 30 -1.93 14.83 -24.32
C LYS A 30 -1.75 15.14 -22.83
N ARG A 31 -2.25 14.24 -21.99
CA ARG A 31 -1.73 14.02 -20.63
C ARG A 31 -0.26 13.62 -20.72
N VAL A 32 0.62 14.44 -20.15
CA VAL A 32 2.01 14.07 -19.84
C VAL A 32 1.94 12.86 -18.89
N ARG A 33 2.43 11.71 -19.34
CA ARG A 33 2.66 10.55 -18.47
C ARG A 33 3.77 10.94 -17.50
N SER A 34 3.43 11.17 -16.23
CA SER A 34 4.41 11.04 -15.17
C SER A 34 4.79 9.57 -15.13
N ASP A 35 6.02 9.25 -15.57
CA ASP A 35 6.63 7.95 -15.38
C ASP A 35 6.87 7.76 -13.88
N VAL A 36 5.80 7.45 -13.15
CA VAL A 36 5.91 6.85 -11.83
C VAL A 36 6.32 5.42 -12.11
N ASP A 37 7.54 5.06 -11.72
CA ASP A 37 8.06 3.70 -11.82
C ASP A 37 6.99 2.74 -11.31
N ILE A 38 6.40 2.01 -12.25
CA ILE A 38 5.41 0.99 -11.96
C ILE A 38 6.18 -0.07 -11.17
N ASP A 39 5.84 -0.17 -9.89
CA ASP A 39 6.36 -1.14 -8.93
C ASP A 39 6.66 -2.49 -9.61
N PRO A 40 7.88 -3.05 -9.53
CA PRO A 40 8.26 -4.29 -10.21
C PRO A 40 7.30 -5.46 -9.99
N LEU A 41 6.55 -5.45 -8.87
CA LEU A 41 5.49 -6.43 -8.60
C LEU A 41 4.31 -6.36 -9.59
N MET A 42 4.05 -5.19 -10.16
CA MET A 42 2.95 -4.92 -11.10
C MET A 42 3.27 -5.38 -12.52
N SER A 43 4.55 -5.52 -12.87
CA SER A 43 5.02 -6.03 -14.17
C SER A 43 5.50 -7.48 -14.10
N ALA A 44 5.64 -8.03 -12.90
CA ALA A 44 6.08 -9.40 -12.68
C ALA A 44 5.02 -10.41 -13.16
N VAL A 45 5.37 -11.18 -14.19
CA VAL A 45 4.61 -12.36 -14.58
C VAL A 45 4.96 -13.48 -13.61
N LEU A 46 4.12 -13.69 -12.60
CA LEU A 46 4.19 -14.89 -11.77
C LEU A 46 3.88 -16.11 -12.66
N PRO A 47 4.74 -17.16 -12.66
CA PRO A 47 4.40 -18.43 -13.30
C PRO A 47 3.11 -19.01 -12.72
N ASP A 48 2.50 -19.94 -13.44
CA ASP A 48 1.34 -20.68 -12.93
C ASP A 48 1.67 -21.27 -11.54
N PRO A 49 0.83 -21.08 -10.51
CA PRO A 49 1.13 -21.47 -9.13
C PRO A 49 1.59 -22.92 -8.95
N SER A 50 1.01 -23.86 -9.72
CA SER A 50 1.42 -25.27 -9.72
C SER A 50 2.85 -25.45 -10.22
N SER A 51 3.19 -24.85 -11.37
CA SER A 51 4.54 -24.83 -11.92
C SER A 51 5.54 -24.10 -11.01
N PHE A 52 5.12 -22.99 -10.42
CA PHE A 52 5.94 -22.20 -9.49
C PHE A 52 6.35 -22.99 -8.24
N SER A 53 5.48 -23.91 -7.81
CA SER A 53 5.74 -24.78 -6.66
C SER A 53 6.69 -25.94 -6.96
N ASP A 54 7.01 -26.21 -8.23
CA ASP A 54 7.99 -27.22 -8.62
C ASP A 54 9.37 -26.87 -8.01
N PRO A 55 10.06 -27.81 -7.34
CA PRO A 55 11.31 -27.50 -6.64
C PRO A 55 12.42 -26.95 -7.55
N LYS A 56 12.47 -27.36 -8.83
CA LYS A 56 13.49 -26.88 -9.77
C LYS A 56 13.17 -25.46 -10.22
N ILE A 57 11.92 -25.18 -10.56
CA ILE A 57 11.45 -23.84 -10.95
C ILE A 57 11.59 -22.88 -9.77
N TRP A 58 11.09 -23.27 -8.60
CA TRP A 58 11.21 -22.49 -7.36
C TRP A 58 12.66 -22.15 -7.03
N LYS A 59 13.58 -23.15 -7.12
CA LYS A 59 15.01 -22.91 -6.90
C LYS A 59 15.58 -21.89 -7.87
N GLY A 60 15.23 -21.96 -9.15
CA GLY A 60 15.65 -20.97 -10.15
C GLY A 60 15.20 -19.56 -9.77
N HIS A 61 13.90 -19.40 -9.45
CA HIS A 61 13.35 -18.11 -9.01
C HIS A 61 14.04 -17.57 -7.75
N GLN A 62 14.33 -18.43 -6.76
CA GLN A 62 15.01 -18.03 -5.53
C GLN A 62 16.45 -17.54 -5.76
N LEU A 63 17.13 -18.01 -6.81
CA LEU A 63 18.50 -17.64 -7.11
C LEU A 63 18.61 -16.38 -7.97
N GLU A 64 17.65 -16.15 -8.86
CA GLU A 64 17.74 -15.08 -9.87
C GLU A 64 16.94 -13.83 -9.47
N SER A 65 15.68 -13.99 -9.09
CA SER A 65 14.76 -12.86 -8.81
C SER A 65 13.58 -13.35 -7.96
N PRO A 66 13.75 -13.42 -6.63
CA PRO A 66 12.71 -13.95 -5.75
C PRO A 66 11.54 -12.97 -5.62
N LEU A 67 10.39 -13.34 -6.16
CA LEU A 67 9.13 -12.60 -5.98
C LEU A 67 8.46 -12.91 -4.63
N LEU A 68 8.54 -14.17 -4.22
CA LEU A 68 8.07 -14.66 -2.94
C LEU A 68 9.27 -15.26 -2.23
N LEU A 69 9.51 -14.88 -0.97
CA LEU A 69 10.70 -15.34 -0.25
C LEU A 69 10.42 -16.59 0.57
N ASN A 70 9.26 -16.69 1.23
CA ASN A 70 8.89 -17.84 2.08
C ASN A 70 10.04 -18.30 2.99
N HIS A 71 10.69 -17.34 3.66
CA HIS A 71 11.86 -17.54 4.53
C HIS A 71 13.09 -18.12 3.83
N ARG A 72 13.21 -17.93 2.52
CA ARG A 72 14.38 -18.27 1.70
C ARG A 72 14.95 -17.02 1.03
N PRO A 73 16.29 -16.82 1.05
CA PRO A 73 17.27 -17.53 1.88
C PRO A 73 16.98 -17.36 3.39
N SER A 74 17.74 -18.01 4.29
CA SER A 74 17.53 -17.90 5.75
C SER A 74 17.66 -16.47 6.30
N THR A 75 18.20 -15.55 5.51
CA THR A 75 18.25 -14.11 5.80
C THR A 75 16.97 -13.38 5.42
N ALA A 76 16.06 -14.00 4.67
CA ALA A 76 14.73 -13.48 4.34
C ALA A 76 13.76 -13.58 5.54
N ASN A 77 14.23 -13.11 6.70
CA ASN A 77 13.43 -12.94 7.91
C ASN A 77 12.72 -11.60 7.79
N GLY A 78 11.64 -11.60 7.01
CA GLY A 78 10.75 -10.45 6.92
C GLY A 78 10.11 -10.11 8.27
N VAL A 79 9.33 -9.03 8.29
CA VAL A 79 8.51 -8.68 9.46
C VAL A 79 7.62 -9.88 9.80
N PRO A 80 7.62 -10.36 11.07
CA PRO A 80 6.73 -11.44 11.48
C PRO A 80 5.28 -11.16 11.07
N ILE A 81 4.60 -12.16 10.53
CA ILE A 81 3.23 -12.00 10.02
C ILE A 81 2.24 -11.54 11.10
N THR A 82 2.52 -11.85 12.37
CA THR A 82 1.75 -11.35 13.52
C THR A 82 1.79 -9.83 13.67
N LEU A 83 2.82 -9.17 13.15
CA LEU A 83 2.93 -7.71 13.12
C LEU A 83 2.31 -7.10 11.86
N SER A 84 1.97 -7.90 10.85
CA SER A 84 1.37 -7.39 9.61
C SER A 84 -0.15 -7.17 9.74
N HIS A 85 -0.84 -7.99 10.54
CA HIS A 85 -2.27 -7.81 10.82
C HIS A 85 -2.66 -8.46 12.16
N PRO A 86 -3.51 -7.82 13.00
CA PRO A 86 -3.90 -8.33 14.31
C PRO A 86 -4.53 -9.74 14.30
N ILE A 87 -5.16 -10.13 13.19
CA ILE A 87 -5.78 -11.47 13.06
C ILE A 87 -4.76 -12.60 13.22
N PHE A 88 -3.52 -12.40 12.77
CA PHE A 88 -2.48 -13.43 12.86
C PHE A 88 -1.91 -13.52 14.27
N ALA A 89 -1.74 -12.40 14.96
CA ALA A 89 -1.41 -12.39 16.39
C ALA A 89 -2.50 -13.11 17.21
N ARG A 90 -3.76 -12.78 16.93
CA ARG A 90 -4.92 -13.41 17.58
C ARG A 90 -4.97 -14.91 17.31
N PHE A 91 -4.73 -15.35 16.07
CA PHE A 91 -4.65 -16.77 15.74
C PHE A 91 -3.57 -17.49 16.57
N GLN A 92 -2.36 -16.92 16.67
CA GLN A 92 -1.28 -17.51 17.46
C GLN A 92 -1.61 -17.56 18.97
N GLU A 93 -2.24 -16.53 19.52
CA GLU A 93 -2.74 -16.54 20.91
C GLU A 93 -3.77 -17.66 21.13
N LEU A 94 -4.73 -17.79 20.21
CA LEU A 94 -5.78 -18.80 20.27
C LEU A 94 -5.22 -20.22 20.15
N CYS A 95 -4.19 -20.46 19.34
CA CYS A 95 -3.53 -21.76 19.29
C CYS A 95 -2.97 -22.22 20.65
N ASN A 96 -2.65 -21.29 21.55
CA ASN A 96 -2.14 -21.61 22.89
C ASN A 96 -3.23 -21.64 23.97
N SER A 97 -4.45 -21.19 23.67
CA SER A 97 -5.48 -20.92 24.69
C SER A 97 -6.86 -21.51 24.39
N CYS A 98 -7.14 -21.94 23.15
CA CYS A 98 -8.39 -22.59 22.82
C CYS A 98 -8.49 -23.97 23.49
N GLU A 99 -9.65 -24.24 24.10
CA GLU A 99 -10.00 -25.59 24.53
C GLU A 99 -10.32 -26.46 23.32
N VAL A 100 -9.70 -27.63 23.26
CA VAL A 100 -9.96 -28.64 22.24
C VAL A 100 -11.12 -29.52 22.71
N ASN A 101 -12.19 -29.53 21.93
CA ASN A 101 -13.34 -30.41 22.06
C ASN A 101 -13.30 -31.54 21.02
N GLN A 102 -14.29 -32.43 21.12
CA GLN A 102 -14.37 -33.62 20.28
C GLN A 102 -14.46 -33.29 18.78
N GLY A 103 -15.15 -32.20 18.40
CA GLY A 103 -15.28 -31.78 17.01
C GLY A 103 -13.94 -31.38 16.38
N GLU A 104 -13.02 -30.77 17.15
CA GLU A 104 -11.67 -30.50 16.65
C GLU A 104 -10.84 -31.77 16.52
N CYS A 105 -10.98 -32.73 17.44
CA CYS A 105 -10.35 -34.04 17.31
C CYS A 105 -10.89 -34.81 16.07
N ASP A 106 -12.20 -34.76 15.85
CA ASP A 106 -12.84 -35.41 14.70
C ASP A 106 -12.39 -34.77 13.38
N PHE A 107 -12.23 -33.44 13.35
CA PHE A 107 -11.65 -32.74 12.21
C PHE A 107 -10.23 -33.23 11.92
N VAL A 108 -9.36 -33.24 12.93
CA VAL A 108 -7.95 -33.64 12.77
C VAL A 108 -7.81 -35.10 12.33
N THR A 109 -8.64 -36.00 12.86
CA THR A 109 -8.62 -37.40 12.45
C THR A 109 -9.12 -37.58 11.01
N SER A 110 -10.18 -36.87 10.62
CA SER A 110 -10.75 -36.95 9.27
C SER A 110 -9.77 -36.51 8.18
N VAL A 111 -8.89 -35.54 8.45
CA VAL A 111 -7.90 -35.04 7.48
C VAL A 111 -6.67 -35.94 7.34
N MET A 112 -6.47 -36.90 8.26
CA MET A 112 -5.35 -37.84 8.28
C MET A 112 -5.60 -39.13 7.51
N ASP A 113 -6.84 -39.38 7.07
CA ASP A 113 -7.18 -40.61 6.36
C ASP A 113 -6.37 -40.78 5.06
N PRO A 114 -6.02 -42.01 4.66
CA PRO A 114 -5.37 -42.27 3.39
C PRO A 114 -6.36 -42.14 2.24
N PHE A 115 -5.90 -41.58 1.12
CA PHE A 115 -6.70 -41.39 -0.09
C PHE A 115 -6.07 -42.06 -1.30
N LYS A 116 -6.92 -42.54 -2.21
CA LYS A 116 -6.48 -43.28 -3.41
C LYS A 116 -5.75 -42.40 -4.42
N ASP A 117 -6.20 -41.16 -4.58
CA ASP A 117 -5.68 -40.19 -5.54
C ASP A 117 -5.88 -38.76 -5.03
N GLU A 118 -5.21 -37.80 -5.69
CA GLU A 118 -5.22 -36.38 -5.33
C GLU A 118 -6.61 -35.75 -5.44
N ASP A 119 -7.43 -36.19 -6.40
CA ASP A 119 -8.77 -35.65 -6.62
C ASP A 119 -9.73 -36.02 -5.48
N ASN A 120 -9.79 -37.31 -5.13
CA ASN A 120 -10.59 -37.80 -4.01
C ASN A 120 -10.13 -37.17 -2.68
N ARG A 121 -8.82 -36.99 -2.50
CA ARG A 121 -8.26 -36.33 -1.32
C ARG A 121 -8.72 -34.88 -1.23
N ARG A 122 -8.61 -34.14 -2.33
CA ARG A 122 -9.02 -32.74 -2.42
C ARG A 122 -10.51 -32.59 -2.12
N GLU A 123 -11.36 -33.35 -2.81
CA GLU A 123 -12.82 -33.29 -2.63
C GLU A 123 -13.21 -33.58 -1.19
N LYS A 124 -12.64 -34.64 -0.60
CA LYS A 124 -12.94 -34.96 0.79
C LYS A 124 -12.44 -33.89 1.77
N PHE A 125 -11.27 -33.32 1.51
CA PHE A 125 -10.74 -32.24 2.34
C PHE A 125 -11.62 -31.00 2.29
N ILE A 126 -12.12 -30.62 1.11
CA ILE A 126 -13.07 -29.51 0.95
C ILE A 126 -14.33 -29.78 1.77
N GLU A 127 -14.94 -30.96 1.66
CA GLU A 127 -16.13 -31.31 2.46
C GLU A 127 -15.89 -31.16 3.97
N ILE A 128 -14.76 -31.68 4.46
CA ILE A 128 -14.39 -31.60 5.89
C ILE A 128 -14.21 -30.15 6.32
N VAL A 129 -13.54 -29.33 5.51
CA VAL A 129 -13.32 -27.90 5.75
C VAL A 129 -14.65 -27.15 5.78
N GLU A 130 -15.54 -27.39 4.81
CA GLU A 130 -16.85 -26.72 4.74
C GLU A 130 -17.71 -27.05 5.96
N GLN A 131 -17.74 -28.33 6.34
CA GLN A 131 -18.48 -28.80 7.50
C GLN A 131 -17.93 -28.18 8.79
N TYR A 132 -16.61 -28.18 8.96
CA TYR A 132 -15.96 -27.71 10.17
C TYR A 132 -16.05 -26.18 10.33
N PHE A 133 -15.69 -25.43 9.30
CA PHE A 133 -15.73 -23.96 9.35
C PHE A 133 -17.12 -23.38 9.15
N ARG A 134 -18.11 -24.20 8.74
CA ARG A 134 -19.47 -23.78 8.36
C ARG A 134 -19.45 -22.65 7.34
N ARG A 135 -18.56 -22.79 6.35
CA ARG A 135 -18.33 -21.82 5.28
C ARG A 135 -18.12 -22.56 3.97
N THR A 136 -18.66 -22.00 2.91
CA THR A 136 -18.41 -22.47 1.55
C THR A 136 -16.93 -22.37 1.22
N CYS A 137 -16.39 -23.42 0.61
CA CYS A 137 -15.02 -23.53 0.17
C CYS A 137 -15.00 -24.02 -1.28
N GLU A 138 -14.77 -23.10 -2.20
CA GLU A 138 -14.89 -23.36 -3.64
C GLU A 138 -13.55 -23.15 -4.35
N ARG A 139 -13.36 -23.85 -5.47
CA ARG A 139 -12.24 -23.57 -6.37
C ARG A 139 -12.38 -22.15 -6.89
N THR A 140 -11.43 -21.29 -6.56
CA THR A 140 -11.45 -19.89 -6.98
C THR A 140 -10.41 -19.68 -8.06
N PHE A 141 -10.82 -19.03 -9.15
CA PHE A 141 -9.93 -18.68 -10.24
C PHE A 141 -9.14 -17.42 -9.90
N PHE A 142 -7.82 -17.54 -9.97
CA PHE A 142 -6.89 -16.41 -9.99
C PHE A 142 -6.19 -16.46 -11.36
N GLY A 143 -6.65 -15.59 -12.26
CA GLY A 143 -6.21 -15.56 -13.65
C GLY A 143 -6.69 -16.77 -14.43
N LYS A 144 -5.77 -17.56 -14.98
CA LYS A 144 -6.06 -18.80 -15.74
C LYS A 144 -5.98 -20.07 -14.89
N THR A 145 -5.60 -19.92 -13.63
CA THR A 145 -5.38 -21.02 -12.69
C THR A 145 -6.40 -20.96 -11.56
N HIS A 146 -6.57 -22.05 -10.81
CA HIS A 146 -7.55 -22.12 -9.74
C HIS A 146 -7.01 -22.90 -8.56
N THR A 147 -7.39 -22.47 -7.37
CA THR A 147 -7.02 -23.16 -6.13
C THR A 147 -7.70 -24.53 -6.03
N ASP A 148 -7.18 -25.39 -5.16
CA ASP A 148 -7.91 -26.60 -4.76
C ASP A 148 -9.18 -26.26 -3.98
N GLY A 149 -9.10 -25.25 -3.10
CA GLY A 149 -10.26 -24.66 -2.43
C GLY A 149 -9.96 -23.23 -1.98
N CYS A 150 -11.00 -22.46 -1.71
CA CYS A 150 -10.86 -21.10 -1.21
C CYS A 150 -12.11 -20.71 -0.43
N ILE A 151 -11.91 -20.30 0.82
CA ILE A 151 -12.97 -19.66 1.61
C ILE A 151 -12.91 -18.18 1.28
N THR A 152 -13.98 -17.66 0.70
CA THR A 152 -14.06 -16.25 0.29
C THR A 152 -15.13 -15.49 1.07
N MET A 153 -15.01 -14.17 1.09
CA MET A 153 -16.09 -13.27 1.49
C MET A 153 -16.37 -12.25 0.40
N ARG A 154 -17.64 -11.87 0.27
CA ARG A 154 -18.04 -10.84 -0.68
C ARG A 154 -18.08 -9.47 -0.02
N LYS A 155 -17.44 -8.48 -0.64
CA LYS A 155 -17.55 -7.06 -0.29
C LYS A 155 -17.85 -6.25 -1.56
N GLY A 156 -19.11 -5.91 -1.75
CA GLY A 156 -19.56 -5.31 -3.02
C GLY A 156 -19.42 -6.30 -4.19
N LEU A 157 -18.62 -5.92 -5.18
CA LEU A 157 -18.27 -6.78 -6.33
C LEU A 157 -17.01 -7.63 -6.08
N LEU A 158 -16.32 -7.40 -4.97
CA LEU A 158 -15.06 -8.09 -4.68
C LEU A 158 -15.30 -9.42 -3.98
N TRP A 159 -14.57 -10.42 -4.46
CA TRP A 159 -14.36 -11.69 -3.76
C TRP A 159 -13.00 -11.63 -3.07
N ILE A 160 -13.03 -11.60 -1.74
CA ILE A 160 -11.84 -11.47 -0.90
C ILE A 160 -11.52 -12.86 -0.32
N PRO A 161 -10.35 -13.44 -0.58
CA PRO A 161 -9.96 -14.70 0.02
C PRO A 161 -9.72 -14.51 1.51
N LEU A 162 -10.38 -15.34 2.32
CA LEU A 162 -10.14 -15.48 3.75
C LEU A 162 -9.14 -16.61 4.02
N ALA A 163 -9.27 -17.71 3.27
CA ALA A 163 -8.33 -18.82 3.30
C ALA A 163 -8.15 -19.43 1.90
N ILE A 164 -6.91 -19.70 1.50
CA ILE A 164 -6.57 -20.42 0.27
C ILE A 164 -6.11 -21.83 0.65
N LEU A 165 -6.66 -22.84 -0.02
CA LEU A 165 -6.40 -24.25 0.25
C LEU A 165 -5.64 -24.89 -0.90
N GLU A 166 -4.60 -25.64 -0.57
CA GLU A 166 -3.84 -26.48 -1.52
C GLU A 166 -3.54 -27.85 -0.92
N VAL A 167 -3.77 -28.90 -1.70
CA VAL A 167 -3.70 -30.29 -1.24
C VAL A 167 -2.73 -31.06 -2.11
N LYS A 168 -1.88 -31.86 -1.48
CA LYS A 168 -1.06 -32.87 -2.14
C LYS A 168 -1.27 -34.24 -1.51
N PRO A 169 -1.16 -35.32 -2.30
CA PRO A 169 -1.41 -36.66 -1.82
C PRO A 169 -0.45 -37.04 -0.68
N GLU A 170 0.85 -36.87 -0.85
CA GLU A 170 1.86 -37.19 0.16
C GLU A 170 3.08 -36.28 0.04
N LEU A 171 3.92 -36.27 1.06
CA LEU A 171 5.19 -35.56 1.02
C LEU A 171 6.08 -36.12 -0.10
N GLY A 172 6.46 -35.26 -1.04
CA GLY A 172 7.28 -35.63 -2.19
C GLY A 172 6.53 -36.32 -3.32
N ILE A 173 5.20 -36.50 -3.20
CA ILE A 173 4.34 -36.99 -4.29
C ILE A 173 3.56 -35.81 -4.89
N GLY A 174 3.47 -35.80 -6.23
CA GLY A 174 2.86 -34.71 -6.99
C GLY A 174 3.89 -33.67 -7.45
N SER A 175 3.41 -32.66 -8.19
CA SER A 175 4.24 -31.53 -8.60
C SER A 175 4.22 -30.44 -7.52
N GLY A 176 5.30 -30.35 -6.75
CA GLY A 176 5.61 -29.19 -5.94
C GLY A 176 5.10 -29.18 -4.50
N CYS A 177 5.35 -28.06 -3.82
CA CYS A 177 5.04 -27.85 -2.41
C CYS A 177 3.70 -27.10 -2.25
N PRO A 178 2.70 -27.64 -1.53
CA PRO A 178 1.38 -27.01 -1.44
C PRO A 178 1.43 -25.66 -0.71
N TYR A 179 2.36 -25.48 0.25
CA TYR A 179 2.58 -24.17 0.88
C TYR A 179 3.08 -23.11 -0.12
N VAL A 180 4.04 -23.46 -0.96
CA VAL A 180 4.57 -22.55 -1.99
C VAL A 180 3.50 -22.26 -3.05
N GLN A 181 2.73 -23.28 -3.45
CA GLN A 181 1.61 -23.14 -4.38
C GLN A 181 0.52 -22.21 -3.83
N ALA A 182 0.12 -22.38 -2.56
CA ALA A 182 -0.87 -21.51 -1.91
C ALA A 182 -0.37 -20.06 -1.81
N THR A 183 0.93 -19.88 -1.51
CA THR A 183 1.55 -18.55 -1.50
C THR A 183 1.52 -17.92 -2.90
N ALA A 184 1.79 -18.70 -3.95
CA ALA A 184 1.73 -18.22 -5.32
C ALA A 184 0.31 -17.82 -5.73
N TYR A 185 -0.72 -18.54 -5.31
CA TYR A 185 -2.12 -18.13 -5.49
C TYR A 185 -2.44 -16.82 -4.77
N TYR A 186 -1.95 -16.63 -3.55
CA TYR A 186 -2.09 -15.35 -2.85
C TYR A 186 -1.40 -14.22 -3.63
N GLY A 187 -0.15 -14.42 -4.08
CA GLY A 187 0.55 -13.45 -4.91
C GLY A 187 -0.21 -13.13 -6.21
N ARG A 188 -0.79 -14.17 -6.83
CA ARG A 188 -1.62 -14.05 -8.02
C ARG A 188 -2.89 -13.24 -7.75
N TYR A 189 -3.58 -13.48 -6.64
CA TYR A 189 -4.74 -12.66 -6.23
C TYR A 189 -4.39 -11.18 -6.11
N ILE A 190 -3.24 -10.86 -5.51
CA ILE A 190 -2.76 -9.48 -5.40
C ILE A 190 -2.48 -8.90 -6.80
N VAL A 191 -1.70 -9.58 -7.64
CA VAL A 191 -1.29 -9.11 -8.97
C VAL A 191 -2.43 -9.08 -9.99
N ASP A 192 -3.27 -10.11 -10.07
CA ASP A 192 -4.38 -10.13 -11.02
C ASP A 192 -5.49 -9.14 -10.64
N GLY A 193 -5.64 -8.89 -9.34
CA GLY A 193 -6.47 -7.78 -8.89
C GLY A 193 -6.04 -6.46 -9.52
N LEU A 194 -4.73 -6.25 -9.71
CA LEU A 194 -4.09 -5.05 -10.29
C LEU A 194 -4.29 -4.92 -11.80
N SER A 195 -4.90 -5.91 -12.45
CA SER A 195 -5.25 -5.82 -13.87
C SER A 195 -6.28 -4.72 -14.13
N GLU A 196 -6.17 -4.05 -15.28
CA GLU A 196 -7.03 -2.93 -15.67
C GLU A 196 -8.53 -3.27 -15.66
N ALA A 197 -8.90 -4.56 -15.80
CA ALA A 197 -10.28 -5.02 -15.76
C ALA A 197 -10.92 -4.94 -14.36
N HIS A 198 -10.13 -5.08 -13.29
CA HIS A 198 -10.60 -5.09 -11.90
C HIS A 198 -10.07 -3.91 -11.07
N LYS A 199 -9.22 -3.07 -11.68
CA LYS A 199 -8.48 -2.00 -11.02
C LYS A 199 -9.35 -1.07 -10.19
N LYS A 200 -10.48 -0.57 -10.72
CA LYS A 200 -11.31 0.40 -9.99
C LYS A 200 -11.91 -0.15 -8.69
N ASP A 201 -12.33 -1.40 -8.70
CA ASP A 201 -12.95 -2.01 -7.51
C ASP A 201 -11.88 -2.50 -6.52
N HIS A 202 -10.76 -3.03 -7.00
CA HIS A 202 -9.66 -3.48 -6.16
C HIS A 202 -8.80 -2.36 -5.58
N GLU A 203 -8.69 -1.20 -6.26
CA GLU A 203 -7.86 -0.06 -5.83
C GLU A 203 -8.25 0.42 -4.44
N GLN A 204 -9.55 0.53 -4.18
CA GLN A 204 -10.03 0.90 -2.85
C GLN A 204 -9.66 -0.15 -1.79
N LEU A 205 -9.71 -1.45 -2.12
CA LEU A 205 -9.33 -2.51 -1.19
C LEU A 205 -7.84 -2.43 -0.85
N TRP A 206 -6.95 -2.19 -1.81
CA TRP A 206 -5.51 -2.11 -1.53
C TRP A 206 -5.11 -0.90 -0.72
N TYR A 207 -5.73 0.27 -0.99
CA TYR A 207 -5.44 1.47 -0.20
C TYR A 207 -6.01 1.36 1.23
N SER A 208 -6.96 0.47 1.47
CA SER A 208 -7.63 0.32 2.77
C SER A 208 -7.29 -0.96 3.53
N SER A 209 -6.51 -1.88 2.95
CA SER A 209 -6.26 -3.21 3.51
C SER A 209 -4.89 -3.77 3.12
N CYS A 210 -4.31 -4.54 4.03
CA CYS A 210 -3.14 -5.38 3.78
C CYS A 210 -3.53 -6.80 3.29
N CYS A 211 -4.79 -7.00 2.89
CA CYS A 211 -5.36 -8.25 2.37
C CYS A 211 -4.96 -9.51 3.18
N PRO A 212 -5.17 -9.51 4.51
CA PRO A 212 -4.77 -10.66 5.33
C PRO A 212 -5.54 -11.91 4.90
N THR A 213 -4.82 -12.96 4.56
CA THR A 213 -5.36 -14.24 4.08
C THR A 213 -4.67 -15.39 4.79
N PHE A 214 -5.40 -16.40 5.25
CA PHE A 214 -4.80 -17.64 5.72
C PHE A 214 -4.45 -18.57 4.55
N LEU A 215 -3.37 -19.30 4.66
CA LEU A 215 -3.02 -20.38 3.74
C LEU A 215 -3.16 -21.68 4.50
N ILE A 216 -3.99 -22.58 4.01
CA ILE A 216 -4.18 -23.92 4.57
C ILE A 216 -3.64 -24.90 3.55
N TYR A 217 -2.69 -25.73 3.94
CA TYR A 217 -2.10 -26.71 3.03
C TYR A 217 -2.04 -28.08 3.67
N LEU A 218 -2.33 -29.11 2.87
CA LEU A 218 -2.38 -30.50 3.30
C LEU A 218 -1.42 -31.34 2.45
N THR A 219 -0.60 -32.16 3.08
CA THR A 219 0.25 -33.14 2.41
C THR A 219 0.41 -34.37 3.29
N GLY A 220 -0.06 -35.54 2.84
CA GLY A 220 -0.11 -36.71 3.72
C GLY A 220 -0.88 -36.39 5.02
N PRO A 221 -0.45 -36.85 6.20
CA PRO A 221 -1.11 -36.51 7.46
C PRO A 221 -0.82 -35.09 7.96
N TYR A 222 -0.07 -34.27 7.21
CA TYR A 222 0.40 -32.96 7.65
C TYR A 222 -0.51 -31.84 7.16
N VAL A 223 -1.23 -31.21 8.09
CA VAL A 223 -1.91 -29.93 7.89
C VAL A 223 -0.99 -28.81 8.34
N GLY A 224 -0.81 -27.81 7.50
CA GLY A 224 -0.16 -26.55 7.85
C GLY A 224 -1.09 -25.36 7.66
N ILE A 225 -0.92 -24.38 8.54
CA ILE A 225 -1.60 -23.09 8.48
C ILE A 225 -0.52 -22.00 8.47
N ALA A 226 -0.58 -21.11 7.49
CA ALA A 226 0.26 -19.93 7.40
C ALA A 226 -0.59 -18.67 7.20
N GLY A 227 0.03 -17.50 7.40
CA GLY A 227 -0.59 -16.21 7.09
C GLY A 227 0.11 -15.56 5.90
N ALA A 228 -0.67 -14.89 5.06
CA ALA A 228 -0.19 -14.06 3.97
C ALA A 228 -0.80 -12.65 4.08
N SER A 229 0.02 -11.64 3.81
CA SER A 229 -0.42 -10.25 3.86
C SER A 229 0.44 -9.40 2.93
N MET A 230 -0.22 -8.46 2.27
CA MET A 230 0.42 -7.45 1.43
C MET A 230 0.99 -6.38 2.35
N LEU A 231 2.31 -6.31 2.44
CA LEU A 231 3.03 -5.35 3.28
C LEU A 231 3.02 -3.94 2.67
N LEU A 232 1.85 -3.29 2.66
CA LEU A 232 1.77 -1.84 2.43
C LEU A 232 2.46 -1.09 3.59
N GLY A 233 2.33 -1.59 4.82
CA GLY A 233 2.94 -1.02 6.02
C GLY A 233 4.46 -1.06 6.02
N ALA A 234 5.11 -2.08 5.46
CA ALA A 234 6.57 -2.11 5.37
C ALA A 234 7.12 -0.97 4.50
N ARG A 235 6.35 -0.51 3.49
CA ARG A 235 6.73 0.68 2.73
C ARG A 235 6.71 1.93 3.58
N VAL A 236 5.71 2.08 4.45
CA VAL A 236 5.64 3.20 5.40
C VAL A 236 6.81 3.14 6.39
N PHE A 237 7.13 1.98 6.95
CA PHE A 237 8.27 1.84 7.85
C PHE A 237 9.62 1.96 7.15
N CYS A 238 9.73 1.51 5.91
CA CYS A 238 10.92 1.71 5.07
C CYS A 238 11.11 3.19 4.75
N ALA A 239 10.03 3.88 4.32
CA ALA A 239 10.04 5.32 4.11
C ALA A 239 10.41 6.06 5.39
N LEU A 240 9.82 5.70 6.53
CA LEU A 240 10.17 6.28 7.83
C LEU A 240 11.65 6.05 8.17
N LYS A 241 12.17 4.82 7.97
CA LYS A 241 13.59 4.51 8.18
C LYS A 241 14.51 5.36 7.30
N ILE A 242 14.16 5.54 6.02
CA ILE A 242 14.91 6.39 5.09
C ILE A 242 14.88 7.83 5.58
N CYS A 243 13.70 8.38 5.88
CA CYS A 243 13.56 9.75 6.37
C CYS A 243 14.31 9.98 7.69
N LEU A 244 14.34 9.00 8.60
CA LEU A 244 15.13 9.08 9.84
C LEU A 244 16.63 9.12 9.55
N SER A 245 17.12 8.30 8.63
CA SER A 245 18.55 8.30 8.23
C SER A 245 18.95 9.59 7.51
N GLU A 246 18.06 10.14 6.67
CA GLU A 246 18.26 11.46 6.05
C GLU A 246 18.30 12.58 7.09
N LEU A 247 17.44 12.50 8.11
CA LEU A 247 17.41 13.46 9.21
C LEU A 247 18.69 13.39 10.07
N GLU A 248 19.18 12.18 10.35
CA GLU A 248 20.48 11.98 11.01
C GLU A 248 21.61 12.60 10.19
N THR A 249 21.66 12.32 8.88
CA THR A 249 22.64 12.90 7.95
C THR A 249 22.57 14.43 7.95
N TYR A 250 21.37 15.02 7.98
CA TYR A 250 21.20 16.47 8.09
C TYR A 250 21.83 17.02 9.37
N TYR A 251 21.57 16.40 10.53
CA TYR A 251 22.10 16.86 11.82
C TYR A 251 23.61 16.66 11.96
N GLU A 252 24.18 15.59 11.40
CA GLU A 252 25.63 15.37 11.36
C GLU A 252 26.36 16.45 10.56
N ASN A 253 25.74 16.94 9.48
CA ASN A 253 26.30 17.98 8.63
C ASN A 253 25.93 19.41 9.09
N LEU A 254 25.18 19.55 10.19
CA LEU A 254 24.74 20.83 10.70
C LEU A 254 25.94 21.60 11.27
N LYS A 255 26.36 22.67 10.58
CA LYS A 255 27.39 23.58 11.10
C LYS A 255 26.82 24.36 12.28
N PHE A 256 27.37 24.13 13.46
CA PHE A 256 27.05 24.95 14.63
C PHE A 256 27.49 26.38 14.37
N ILE A 257 26.51 27.25 14.18
CA ILE A 257 26.68 28.69 14.06
C ILE A 257 27.25 29.23 15.39
N SER A 258 28.24 30.13 15.33
CA SER A 258 28.86 30.69 16.55
C SER A 258 27.88 31.62 17.26
N LYS A 259 28.04 31.80 18.57
CA LYS A 259 27.17 32.65 19.39
C LYS A 259 27.12 34.13 18.94
N ASN A 260 28.06 34.55 18.10
CA ASN A 260 28.18 35.92 17.59
C ASN A 260 27.51 36.11 16.22
N ASP A 261 27.09 35.04 15.56
CA ASP A 261 26.38 35.14 14.30
C ASP A 261 24.90 35.41 14.61
N ASN A 262 24.45 36.64 14.34
CA ASN A 262 23.06 37.09 14.48
C ASN A 262 22.15 36.46 13.41
N ILE A 263 22.18 35.13 13.28
CA ILE A 263 21.28 34.41 12.39
C ILE A 263 20.02 34.09 13.20
N PRO A 264 18.85 34.67 12.86
CA PRO A 264 17.62 34.43 13.59
C PRO A 264 17.32 32.93 13.60
N ARG A 265 17.23 32.32 14.80
CA ARG A 265 16.78 30.93 14.94
C ARG A 265 15.40 30.82 14.34
N GLN A 266 15.29 30.05 13.28
CA GLN A 266 14.00 29.67 12.70
C GLN A 266 13.31 28.72 13.68
N ALA A 267 12.57 29.29 14.64
CA ALA A 267 11.90 28.54 15.71
C ALA A 267 10.72 27.69 15.21
N ALA A 268 10.32 27.85 13.93
CA ALA A 268 9.40 26.97 13.20
C ALA A 268 9.67 27.07 11.68
N PHE A 269 9.65 25.94 10.98
CA PHE A 269 10.27 25.75 9.65
C PHE A 269 9.24 25.33 8.59
N PRO A 270 9.16 26.04 7.44
CA PRO A 270 9.12 27.50 7.34
C PRO A 270 7.74 28.02 6.98
N TYR A 271 7.49 29.28 7.33
CA TYR A 271 6.62 30.14 6.54
C TYR A 271 7.48 30.94 5.56
N ILE A 272 7.16 30.83 4.28
CA ILE A 272 7.77 31.57 3.17
C ILE A 272 7.60 33.09 3.46
N GLN A 273 8.44 33.97 2.91
CA GLN A 273 8.28 35.44 3.07
C GLN A 273 8.40 36.19 1.74
N GLU A 274 8.95 35.52 0.73
CA GLU A 274 9.10 36.02 -0.62
C GLU A 274 8.91 34.85 -1.59
N ILE A 275 8.23 35.13 -2.70
CA ILE A 275 8.07 34.18 -3.81
C ILE A 275 8.37 34.95 -5.09
N ASP A 276 9.29 34.42 -5.89
CA ASP A 276 9.53 34.92 -7.24
C ASP A 276 8.53 34.30 -8.23
N PHE A 277 7.79 35.14 -8.95
CA PHE A 277 6.82 34.73 -9.95
C PHE A 277 6.88 35.65 -11.17
N ASN A 278 7.30 35.12 -12.32
CA ASN A 278 7.43 35.86 -13.59
C ASN A 278 8.28 37.13 -13.47
N ASP A 279 9.52 36.99 -12.99
CA ASP A 279 10.45 38.09 -12.72
C ASP A 279 9.96 39.08 -11.68
N VAL A 280 8.93 38.71 -10.91
CA VAL A 280 8.41 39.50 -9.80
C VAL A 280 8.64 38.80 -8.48
N THR A 281 9.41 39.42 -7.60
CA THR A 281 9.43 39.02 -6.19
C THR A 281 8.21 39.60 -5.47
N VAL A 282 7.37 38.70 -4.96
CA VAL A 282 6.20 39.03 -4.13
C VAL A 282 6.56 38.75 -2.67
N TYR A 283 6.55 39.82 -1.86
CA TYR A 283 6.84 39.73 -0.44
C TYR A 283 5.56 39.61 0.38
N PHE A 284 5.64 38.94 1.52
CA PHE A 284 4.54 38.84 2.47
C PHE A 284 5.01 38.92 3.91
N SER A 285 4.16 39.51 4.74
CA SER A 285 4.36 39.55 6.18
C SER A 285 3.17 38.95 6.93
N TYR A 286 3.48 38.18 7.96
CA TYR A 286 2.49 37.59 8.85
C TYR A 286 2.11 38.64 9.89
N LEU A 287 0.88 39.14 9.81
CA LEU A 287 0.41 40.21 10.67
C LEU A 287 0.06 39.72 12.07
N LYS A 288 -0.65 38.59 12.17
CA LYS A 288 -1.17 38.09 13.45
C LYS A 288 -1.53 36.63 13.37
N ARG A 289 -1.26 35.90 14.45
CA ARG A 289 -1.77 34.54 14.65
C ARG A 289 -3.26 34.60 15.00
N ILE A 290 -4.10 33.95 14.21
CA ILE A 290 -5.56 33.96 14.36
C ILE A 290 -6.01 32.88 15.35
N ALA A 291 -5.25 31.79 15.51
CA ALA A 291 -5.58 30.73 16.47
C ALA A 291 -4.36 30.02 17.08
N ASN A 292 -4.37 29.82 18.40
CA ASN A 292 -3.26 29.24 19.16
C ASN A 292 -3.10 27.71 19.01
N LYS A 293 -4.14 27.01 18.56
CA LYS A 293 -4.12 25.54 18.40
C LYS A 293 -3.91 25.06 16.96
N LEU A 294 -4.18 25.89 15.96
CA LEU A 294 -4.24 25.48 14.55
C LEU A 294 -3.25 26.23 13.63
N LEU A 295 -2.33 27.03 14.19
CA LEU A 295 -1.30 27.76 13.42
C LEU A 295 -1.88 28.51 12.19
N LYS A 296 -3.03 29.16 12.37
CA LYS A 296 -3.61 30.06 11.35
C LYS A 296 -3.04 31.44 11.49
N PHE A 297 -2.69 32.06 10.37
CA PHE A 297 -2.09 33.39 10.35
C PHE A 297 -2.79 34.30 9.36
N LEU A 298 -2.92 35.56 9.76
CA LEU A 298 -3.30 36.64 8.89
C LEU A 298 -2.08 37.06 8.10
N MET A 299 -2.17 37.02 6.77
CA MET A 299 -1.08 37.42 5.88
C MET A 299 -1.40 38.73 5.18
N LYS A 300 -0.37 39.54 4.96
CA LYS A 300 -0.44 40.76 4.16
C LYS A 300 0.64 40.71 3.08
N LEU A 301 0.23 40.98 1.84
CA LEU A 301 1.11 41.06 0.67
C LEU A 301 1.73 42.46 0.58
N PHE A 302 3.01 42.52 0.23
CA PHE A 302 3.81 43.73 0.12
C PHE A 302 4.47 43.79 -1.25
N GLY A 303 3.75 44.36 -2.21
CA GLY A 303 4.35 44.78 -3.47
C GLY A 303 4.91 43.65 -4.35
N CYS A 304 5.36 44.10 -5.50
CA CYS A 304 5.68 43.33 -6.70
C CYS A 304 6.91 44.07 -7.26
N GLN A 305 8.11 43.52 -7.09
CA GLN A 305 9.33 44.11 -7.67
C GLN A 305 9.72 43.33 -8.91
N ASN A 306 9.60 43.98 -10.08
CA ASN A 306 10.16 43.42 -11.31
C ASN A 306 11.69 43.48 -11.23
N ILE A 307 12.35 42.34 -11.39
CA ILE A 307 13.80 42.26 -11.50
C ILE A 307 14.17 42.73 -12.91
N SER A 308 14.25 44.05 -13.11
CA SER A 308 14.70 44.63 -14.37
C SER A 308 16.21 44.40 -14.53
N GLY A 309 16.59 43.27 -15.13
CA GLY A 309 17.90 43.09 -15.71
C GLY A 309 18.03 43.99 -16.93
N GLY A 310 19.01 44.90 -16.93
CA GLY A 310 19.24 45.83 -18.03
C GLY A 310 19.53 45.10 -19.34
N MET A 311 18.67 45.31 -20.34
CA MET A 311 19.01 45.24 -21.75
C MET A 311 18.10 46.22 -22.51
N ASP A 312 18.71 46.92 -23.46
CA ASP A 312 18.23 48.09 -24.16
C ASP A 312 16.85 47.97 -24.82
N ASP A 313 16.12 49.09 -24.73
CA ASP A 313 15.07 49.61 -25.60
C ASP A 313 14.42 48.68 -26.64
N GLY A 314 13.17 48.34 -26.40
CA GLY A 314 12.21 48.00 -27.45
C GLY A 314 11.03 47.18 -26.96
N ASP A 315 9.88 47.85 -26.81
CA ASP A 315 8.50 47.33 -26.76
C ASP A 315 8.22 46.04 -25.97
N TYR A 316 7.38 46.09 -24.93
CA TYR A 316 6.21 45.20 -24.75
C TYR A 316 5.46 45.51 -23.43
N GLY A 317 4.14 45.64 -23.56
CA GLY A 317 3.10 45.22 -22.61
C GLY A 317 3.29 45.49 -21.12
N ILE A 318 2.69 46.58 -20.63
CA ILE A 318 2.36 46.77 -19.21
C ILE A 318 1.44 45.61 -18.78
N CYS A 319 1.95 44.67 -17.98
CA CYS A 319 1.14 43.68 -17.28
C CYS A 319 0.35 44.38 -16.16
N ASP A 320 -0.94 44.57 -16.41
CA ASP A 320 -1.92 45.19 -15.52
C ASP A 320 -2.33 44.25 -14.37
N LEU A 321 -1.38 43.91 -13.49
CA LEU A 321 -1.66 43.23 -12.22
C LEU A 321 -2.19 44.22 -11.16
N ASP A 322 -1.77 45.48 -11.25
CA ASP A 322 -2.06 46.50 -10.25
C ASP A 322 -3.50 47.07 -10.38
N SER A 323 -4.11 47.12 -11.57
CA SER A 323 -5.54 47.49 -11.72
C SER A 323 -6.50 46.32 -11.48
N GLN A 324 -6.07 45.06 -11.63
CA GLN A 324 -6.87 43.90 -11.22
C GLN A 324 -6.92 43.74 -9.69
N MET A 325 -5.83 44.06 -8.97
CA MET A 325 -5.80 43.99 -7.51
C MET A 325 -6.49 45.18 -6.82
N LYS A 326 -6.53 46.37 -7.42
CA LYS A 326 -7.21 47.54 -6.82
C LYS A 326 -8.75 47.54 -6.97
N LYS A 327 -9.32 46.70 -7.84
CA LYS A 327 -10.78 46.59 -8.02
C LYS A 327 -11.50 45.72 -6.97
N LYS A 328 -10.78 44.98 -6.14
CA LYS A 328 -11.32 44.24 -4.99
C LYS A 328 -10.59 44.72 -3.73
N GLY A 329 -11.25 45.53 -2.92
CA GLY A 329 -10.60 46.31 -1.87
C GLY A 329 -9.78 45.46 -0.90
N GLY A 330 -8.47 45.74 -0.80
CA GLY A 330 -7.59 45.34 0.28
C GLY A 330 -7.79 43.90 0.76
N ASP A 331 -7.42 42.92 -0.06
CA ASP A 331 -7.76 41.53 0.23
C ASP A 331 -6.81 40.92 1.27
N ILE A 332 -7.32 40.84 2.50
CA ILE A 332 -6.86 39.92 3.53
C ILE A 332 -7.13 38.50 3.03
N MET A 333 -6.07 37.68 2.93
CA MET A 333 -6.20 36.26 2.62
C MET A 333 -6.09 35.43 3.90
N PHE A 334 -7.01 34.49 4.10
CA PHE A 334 -7.01 33.55 5.23
C PHE A 334 -6.49 32.18 4.76
N MET A 335 -5.42 31.67 5.39
CA MET A 335 -5.02 30.26 5.35
C MET A 335 -5.10 29.64 6.75
#